data_AF-A0A673GF25-F1
#
_entry.id   AF-A0A673GF25-F1
#
_cell.length_a   1.000
_cell.length_b   1.000
_cell.length_c   1.000
_cell.angle_alpha   90.00
_cell.angle_beta   90.00
_cell.angle_gamma   90.00
#
_symmetry.space_group_name_H-M   'P 1'
#
loop_
_entity.id
_entity.type
_entity.pdbx_description
1 polymer ?
#
loop_
_entity_poly.entity_id
_entity_poly.type
_entity_poly.pdbx_seq_one_letter_code
_entity_poly.pdbx_strand_id
1 'polypeptide(L)'
;MEAVSDTDVQFRMAKAVNWGEDTSCSALLDTSRHLGSLRSFLQQVLQGLQQMRSTSEAMKMFPFVGQFLGRLCWNPCVIADERSQRLLLRCLSCLYSAGPLNAVERKANMWIKVNLLCHLISEEEGSVAHATVKHAGLTPKRYHSEALQKVVSLMTEEVIKSCDGSSNTARCLNGNIHTMATACVALVTCPQMSPLIGALLKHSMLCGSSCLNQEFIKEISEALISKRLVLEDEAIVNLWCYSPTCLEGAAVSLLESVLSDRETMTQSLDKHVNDSLLQIRFRNNVRLYVCVCVCVCRNVLTEIDENLAVRALIQVFTACFLQRLTGQKPQDRLPLRAFFPNVTPCLLTPLLTAPSEVPREAWLDHLSWIRSLLQRVTENEEAGGDVRAYQAVFEAWFLLVQCGYWVDTAAELLVLAAPENADSLLWLLTFFHHPTNRGHQRSQQTAVAREAWTHLRMLFLTRPPPPRHLSAVKELLSSSLSANLVLHLFLNFTVFSHGPVSIITEITDKVLTEAAVKRNALWILASIRCRLNSAATRDDRVHSRLRTLQDTLLQT
;
A
#
# COMPACT_ATOMS: atom_id res chain seq x y z
N MET A 1 -27.33 -34.55 1.79
CA MET A 1 -27.85 -33.66 2.85
C MET A 1 -27.41 -34.29 4.16
N GLU A 2 -26.23 -33.92 4.67
CA GLU A 2 -25.74 -34.50 5.92
C GLU A 2 -26.46 -33.82 7.07
N ALA A 3 -27.33 -34.57 7.75
CA ALA A 3 -27.89 -34.16 9.02
C ALA A 3 -26.72 -33.90 9.98
N VAL A 4 -26.76 -32.77 10.72
CA VAL A 4 -25.81 -32.52 11.80
C VAL A 4 -25.90 -33.72 12.75
N SER A 5 -24.81 -34.47 12.90
CA SER A 5 -24.83 -35.67 13.72
C SER A 5 -24.99 -35.28 15.20
N ASP A 6 -25.80 -36.02 15.96
CA ASP A 6 -25.95 -35.80 17.42
C ASP A 6 -24.59 -35.85 18.13
N THR A 7 -23.66 -36.66 17.62
CA THR A 7 -22.26 -36.76 18.04
C THR A 7 -21.48 -35.45 17.85
N ASP A 8 -21.68 -34.71 16.76
CA ASP A 8 -21.03 -33.41 16.54
C ASP A 8 -21.57 -32.35 17.49
N VAL A 9 -22.87 -32.35 17.76
CA VAL A 9 -23.50 -31.41 18.72
C VAL A 9 -22.97 -31.65 20.13
N GLN A 10 -22.86 -32.92 20.56
CA GLN A 10 -22.32 -33.28 21.87
C GLN A 10 -20.84 -32.93 22.01
N PHE A 11 -20.03 -33.19 20.99
CA PHE A 11 -18.62 -32.81 20.96
C PHE A 11 -18.44 -31.28 21.07
N ARG A 12 -19.23 -30.51 20.32
CA ARG A 12 -19.21 -29.03 20.35
C ARG A 12 -19.69 -28.49 21.69
N MET A 13 -20.71 -29.10 22.28
CA MET A 13 -21.20 -28.71 23.59
C MET A 13 -20.14 -28.95 24.67
N ALA A 14 -19.46 -30.10 24.66
CA ALA A 14 -18.35 -30.37 25.58
C ALA A 14 -17.20 -29.36 25.43
N LYS A 15 -16.85 -28.97 24.19
CA LYS A 15 -15.87 -27.91 23.94
C LYS A 15 -16.34 -26.54 24.46
N ALA A 16 -17.58 -26.15 24.19
CA ALA A 16 -18.15 -24.88 24.66
C ALA A 16 -18.27 -24.82 26.19
N VAL A 17 -18.42 -25.95 26.87
CA VAL A 17 -18.35 -26.05 28.33
C VAL A 17 -16.94 -25.73 28.81
N ASN A 18 -15.93 -26.41 28.27
CA ASN A 18 -14.52 -26.19 28.65
C ASN A 18 -14.06 -24.75 28.38
N TRP A 19 -14.55 -24.10 27.32
CA TRP A 19 -14.20 -22.72 27.01
C TRP A 19 -14.86 -21.67 27.91
N GLY A 20 -15.97 -22.03 28.57
CA GLY A 20 -16.73 -21.10 29.42
C GLY A 20 -16.26 -21.06 30.88
N GLU A 21 -15.51 -22.06 31.32
CA GLU A 21 -15.10 -22.23 32.71
C GLU A 21 -13.69 -21.67 33.01
N ASP A 22 -12.81 -21.59 32.00
CA ASP A 22 -11.43 -21.15 32.13
C ASP A 22 -11.11 -19.92 31.25
N THR A 23 -10.79 -18.77 31.86
CA THR A 23 -10.09 -17.66 31.19
C THR A 23 -8.57 -17.90 31.16
N SER A 24 -8.14 -19.11 30.81
CA SER A 24 -6.73 -19.52 30.77
C SER A 24 -6.15 -19.39 29.35
N CYS A 25 -4.83 -19.25 29.22
CA CYS A 25 -4.16 -19.19 27.92
C CYS A 25 -4.44 -20.44 27.06
N SER A 26 -4.55 -21.61 27.68
CA SER A 26 -4.86 -22.86 26.97
C SER A 26 -6.28 -22.89 26.40
N ALA A 27 -7.27 -22.37 27.14
CA ALA A 27 -8.65 -22.26 26.68
C ALA A 27 -8.80 -21.28 25.50
N LEU A 28 -8.04 -20.17 25.50
CA LEU A 28 -8.00 -19.23 24.39
C LEU A 28 -7.42 -19.88 23.14
N LEU A 29 -6.27 -20.55 23.26
CA LEU A 29 -5.61 -21.24 22.14
C LEU A 29 -6.48 -22.35 21.55
N ASP A 30 -7.15 -23.14 22.40
CA ASP A 30 -8.05 -24.18 21.95
C ASP A 30 -9.28 -23.59 21.26
N THR A 31 -9.88 -22.53 21.82
CA THR A 31 -11.02 -21.85 21.20
C THR A 31 -10.64 -21.31 19.82
N SER A 32 -9.54 -20.57 19.73
CA SER A 32 -9.16 -19.88 18.51
C SER A 32 -8.72 -20.85 17.41
N ARG A 33 -8.10 -21.98 17.76
CA ARG A 33 -7.83 -23.09 16.84
C ARG A 33 -9.10 -23.71 16.26
N HIS A 34 -10.17 -23.80 17.05
CA HIS A 34 -11.43 -24.42 16.61
C HIS A 34 -12.43 -23.40 16.01
N LEU A 35 -12.13 -22.10 15.99
CA LEU A 35 -13.02 -21.06 15.45
C LEU A 35 -13.41 -21.32 13.99
N GLY A 36 -12.47 -21.71 13.13
CA GLY A 36 -12.78 -22.01 11.72
C GLY A 36 -13.83 -23.13 11.59
N SER A 37 -13.65 -24.21 12.33
CA SER A 37 -14.55 -25.36 12.37
C SER A 37 -15.87 -25.05 13.11
N LEU A 38 -15.84 -24.12 14.06
CA LEU A 38 -17.04 -23.58 14.69
C LEU A 38 -17.88 -22.75 13.71
N ARG A 39 -17.25 -21.96 12.84
CA ARG A 39 -17.96 -21.17 11.81
C ARG A 39 -18.70 -22.08 10.82
N SER A 40 -18.05 -23.14 10.33
CA SER A 40 -18.73 -24.11 9.44
C SER A 40 -19.90 -24.80 10.15
N PHE A 41 -19.72 -25.19 11.40
CA PHE A 41 -20.80 -25.77 12.21
C PHE A 41 -21.94 -24.79 12.45
N LEU A 42 -21.65 -23.54 12.85
CA LEU A 42 -22.67 -22.49 13.01
C LEU A 42 -23.42 -22.21 11.71
N GLN A 43 -22.75 -22.33 10.56
CA GLN A 43 -23.37 -22.16 9.26
C GLN A 43 -24.29 -23.34 8.90
N GLN A 44 -23.93 -24.57 9.26
CA GLN A 44 -24.82 -25.74 9.14
C GLN A 44 -26.04 -25.62 10.05
N VAL A 45 -25.83 -25.21 11.31
CA VAL A 45 -26.91 -24.95 12.26
C VAL A 45 -27.82 -23.84 11.74
N LEU A 46 -27.26 -22.75 11.21
CA LEU A 46 -28.04 -21.67 10.62
C LEU A 46 -28.92 -22.15 9.46
N GLN A 47 -28.37 -22.95 8.54
CA GLN A 47 -29.12 -23.52 7.42
C GLN A 47 -30.25 -24.43 7.92
N GLY A 48 -29.99 -25.26 8.94
CA GLY A 48 -31.02 -26.10 9.56
C GLY A 48 -32.12 -25.28 10.24
N LEU A 49 -31.75 -24.22 10.96
CA LEU A 49 -32.69 -23.33 11.65
C LEU A 49 -33.55 -22.52 10.67
N GLN A 50 -33.00 -22.11 9.52
CA GLN A 50 -33.73 -21.35 8.50
C GLN A 50 -34.86 -22.16 7.83
N GLN A 51 -34.77 -23.49 7.85
CA GLN A 51 -35.82 -24.36 7.29
C GLN A 51 -36.99 -24.58 8.26
N MET A 52 -36.85 -24.15 9.53
CA MET A 52 -37.82 -24.41 10.58
C MET A 52 -38.82 -23.26 10.71
N ARG A 53 -40.07 -23.58 11.04
CA ARG A 53 -41.15 -22.58 11.12
C ARG A 53 -41.32 -21.98 12.51
N SER A 54 -40.74 -22.59 13.54
CA SER A 54 -40.85 -22.11 14.92
C SER A 54 -39.65 -22.48 15.80
N THR A 55 -39.41 -21.71 16.86
CA THR A 55 -38.36 -22.01 17.86
C THR A 55 -38.61 -23.35 18.55
N SER A 56 -39.87 -23.74 18.76
CA SER A 56 -40.18 -25.04 19.38
C SER A 56 -39.86 -26.22 18.47
N GLU A 57 -39.95 -26.06 17.15
CA GLU A 57 -39.55 -27.07 16.18
C GLU A 57 -38.02 -27.18 16.13
N ALA A 58 -37.32 -26.04 16.13
CA ALA A 58 -35.87 -25.97 16.21
C ALA A 58 -35.29 -26.68 17.45
N MET A 59 -35.90 -26.48 18.62
CA MET A 59 -35.46 -27.10 19.87
C MET A 59 -35.73 -28.60 19.95
N LYS A 60 -36.68 -29.12 19.15
CA LYS A 60 -36.94 -30.56 19.03
C LYS A 60 -35.94 -31.24 18.10
N MET A 61 -35.59 -30.59 17.00
CA MET A 61 -34.64 -31.14 16.02
C MET A 61 -33.18 -30.97 16.45
N PHE A 62 -32.86 -29.87 17.15
CA PHE A 62 -31.54 -29.61 17.70
C PHE A 62 -31.64 -29.43 19.22
N PRO A 63 -31.69 -30.55 19.98
CA PRO A 63 -31.64 -30.50 21.43
C PRO A 63 -30.39 -29.72 21.88
N PHE A 64 -30.54 -28.85 22.88
CA PHE A 64 -29.46 -28.03 23.45
C PHE A 64 -28.92 -26.88 22.60
N VAL A 65 -29.44 -26.62 21.40
CA VAL A 65 -28.97 -25.51 20.55
C VAL A 65 -29.00 -24.15 21.27
N GLY A 66 -30.02 -23.89 22.09
CA GLY A 66 -30.11 -22.67 22.89
C GLY A 66 -29.03 -22.55 23.97
N GLN A 67 -28.68 -23.66 24.63
CA GLN A 67 -27.63 -23.67 25.65
C GLN A 67 -26.25 -23.49 25.01
N PHE A 68 -26.02 -24.15 23.88
CA PHE A 68 -24.80 -24.03 23.11
C PHE A 68 -24.57 -22.58 22.63
N LEU A 69 -25.54 -22.00 21.91
CA LEU A 69 -25.45 -20.61 21.45
C LEU A 69 -25.32 -19.65 22.62
N GLY A 70 -25.99 -19.93 23.75
CA GLY A 70 -25.86 -19.15 24.96
C GLY A 70 -24.44 -19.14 25.52
N ARG A 71 -23.77 -20.30 25.61
CA ARG A 71 -22.37 -20.34 26.08
C ARG A 71 -21.41 -19.63 25.14
N LEU A 72 -21.63 -19.71 23.83
CA LEU A 72 -20.83 -18.98 22.84
C LEU A 72 -20.96 -17.46 22.99
N CYS A 73 -22.11 -16.95 23.42
CA CYS A 73 -22.31 -15.52 23.68
C CYS A 73 -21.38 -14.97 24.78
N TRP A 74 -20.88 -15.85 25.66
CA TRP A 74 -20.00 -15.48 26.77
C TRP A 74 -18.52 -15.73 26.48
N ASN A 75 -18.17 -16.28 25.31
CA ASN A 75 -16.79 -16.55 24.93
C ASN A 75 -16.15 -15.31 24.28
N PRO A 76 -15.09 -14.72 24.88
CA PRO A 76 -14.45 -13.52 24.35
C PRO A 76 -13.92 -13.65 22.92
N CYS A 77 -13.42 -14.83 22.53
CA CYS A 77 -12.86 -15.06 21.18
C CYS A 77 -13.96 -15.13 20.11
N VAL A 78 -15.11 -15.73 20.45
CA VAL A 78 -16.25 -15.86 19.53
C VAL A 78 -16.93 -14.51 19.30
N ILE A 79 -16.98 -13.67 20.34
CA ILE A 79 -17.53 -12.31 20.25
C ILE A 79 -16.55 -11.35 19.56
N ALA A 80 -15.24 -11.53 19.72
CA ALA A 80 -14.23 -10.70 19.07
C ALA A 80 -14.08 -10.97 17.57
N ASP A 81 -14.23 -12.22 17.10
CA ASP A 81 -14.24 -12.54 15.67
C ASP A 81 -15.56 -12.10 15.01
N GLU A 82 -15.50 -11.05 14.18
CA GLU A 82 -16.65 -10.47 13.49
C GLU A 82 -17.46 -11.51 12.68
N ARG A 83 -16.78 -12.48 12.05
CA ARG A 83 -17.45 -13.51 11.23
C ARG A 83 -18.23 -14.48 12.11
N SER A 84 -17.63 -14.97 13.19
CA SER A 84 -18.29 -15.86 14.16
C SER A 84 -19.43 -15.16 14.89
N GLN A 85 -19.21 -13.92 15.33
CA GLN A 85 -20.23 -13.09 15.97
C GLN A 85 -21.44 -12.89 15.06
N ARG A 86 -21.22 -12.58 13.78
CA ARG A 86 -22.30 -12.39 12.80
C ARG A 86 -23.10 -13.68 12.54
N LEU A 87 -22.42 -14.82 12.46
CA LEU A 87 -23.10 -16.12 12.32
C LEU A 87 -23.90 -16.47 13.56
N LEU A 88 -23.32 -16.29 14.76
CA LEU A 88 -24.00 -16.50 16.04
C LEU A 88 -25.26 -15.63 16.15
N LEU A 89 -25.16 -14.35 15.78
CA LEU A 89 -26.28 -13.42 15.72
C LEU A 89 -27.39 -13.88 14.78
N ARG A 90 -27.02 -14.36 13.60
CA ARG A 90 -28.00 -14.90 12.64
C ARG A 90 -28.68 -16.16 13.18
N CYS A 91 -27.95 -17.06 13.83
CA CYS A 91 -28.54 -18.23 14.48
C CYS A 91 -29.53 -17.83 15.59
N LEU A 92 -29.16 -16.85 16.43
CA LEU A 92 -30.05 -16.30 17.46
C LEU A 92 -31.28 -15.65 16.86
N SER A 93 -31.14 -14.93 15.74
CA SER A 93 -32.27 -14.32 15.03
C SER A 93 -33.25 -15.36 14.47
N CYS A 94 -32.77 -16.53 14.02
CA CYS A 94 -33.63 -17.62 13.57
C CYS A 94 -34.41 -18.28 14.72
N LEU A 95 -33.91 -18.19 15.95
CA LEU A 95 -34.62 -18.67 17.15
C LEU A 95 -35.60 -17.64 17.70
N TYR A 96 -35.60 -16.41 17.17
CA TYR A 96 -36.53 -15.36 17.56
C TYR A 96 -37.87 -15.51 16.83
N SER A 97 -38.96 -15.59 17.57
CA SER A 97 -40.31 -15.70 17.01
C SER A 97 -41.07 -14.37 17.14
N ALA A 98 -41.51 -13.75 16.04
CA ALA A 98 -42.22 -12.47 16.08
C ALA A 98 -43.54 -12.50 16.88
N GLY A 99 -44.22 -13.66 16.91
CA GLY A 99 -45.40 -13.93 17.73
C GLY A 99 -45.25 -15.25 18.49
N PRO A 100 -44.73 -15.24 19.74
CA PRO A 100 -44.46 -16.47 20.47
C PRO A 100 -45.78 -17.14 20.92
N LEU A 101 -46.02 -18.36 20.47
CA LEU A 101 -47.26 -19.12 20.70
C LEU A 101 -47.18 -19.99 21.96
N ASN A 102 -45.98 -20.37 22.38
CA ASN A 102 -45.76 -21.26 23.52
C ASN A 102 -44.79 -20.67 24.56
N ALA A 103 -44.74 -21.30 25.74
CA ALA A 103 -43.88 -20.85 26.85
C ALA A 103 -42.38 -20.91 26.51
N VAL A 104 -41.97 -21.86 25.65
CA VAL A 104 -40.58 -22.02 25.21
C VAL A 104 -40.15 -20.87 24.32
N GLU A 105 -40.98 -20.46 23.36
CA GLU A 105 -40.76 -19.31 22.49
C GLU A 105 -40.78 -17.99 23.27
N ARG A 106 -41.68 -17.83 24.24
CA ARG A 106 -41.68 -16.65 25.12
C ARG A 106 -40.38 -16.54 25.92
N LYS A 107 -39.91 -17.66 26.49
CA LYS A 107 -38.65 -17.72 27.25
C LYS A 107 -37.44 -17.51 26.34
N ALA A 108 -37.43 -18.12 25.16
CA ALA A 108 -36.38 -17.95 24.17
C ALA A 108 -36.30 -16.50 23.68
N ASN A 109 -37.43 -15.87 23.34
CA ASN A 109 -37.47 -14.46 22.95
C ASN A 109 -37.02 -13.54 24.08
N MET A 110 -37.43 -13.79 25.33
CA MET A 110 -37.00 -13.00 26.48
C MET A 110 -35.48 -13.12 26.66
N TRP A 111 -34.95 -14.34 26.59
CA TRP A 111 -33.52 -14.60 26.69
C TRP A 111 -32.72 -14.03 25.50
N ILE A 112 -33.20 -14.14 24.26
CA ILE A 112 -32.58 -13.56 23.07
C ILE A 112 -32.63 -12.05 23.16
N LYS A 113 -33.77 -11.43 23.51
CA LYS A 113 -33.86 -9.98 23.69
C LYS A 113 -32.89 -9.50 24.76
N VAL A 114 -32.83 -10.16 25.91
CA VAL A 114 -31.86 -9.83 26.96
C VAL A 114 -30.43 -9.99 26.43
N ASN A 115 -30.05 -11.12 25.83
CA ASN A 115 -28.66 -11.26 25.35
C ASN A 115 -28.30 -10.31 24.19
N LEU A 116 -29.22 -10.10 23.24
CA LEU A 116 -29.02 -9.24 22.06
C LEU A 116 -28.96 -7.76 22.47
N LEU A 117 -29.78 -7.34 23.44
CA LEU A 117 -29.79 -5.98 23.97
C LEU A 117 -28.59 -5.75 24.91
N CYS A 118 -28.30 -6.64 25.87
CA CYS A 118 -27.23 -6.47 26.85
C CYS A 118 -25.80 -6.64 26.29
N HIS A 119 -25.58 -7.51 25.29
CA HIS A 119 -24.22 -7.83 24.82
C HIS A 119 -23.81 -7.12 23.53
N LEU A 120 -24.77 -6.62 22.74
CA LEU A 120 -24.50 -6.17 21.37
C LEU A 120 -25.03 -4.77 21.03
N ILE A 121 -25.99 -4.21 21.79
CA ILE A 121 -26.67 -2.96 21.42
C ILE A 121 -26.81 -1.91 22.56
N SER A 122 -26.96 -2.22 23.86
CA SER A 122 -27.13 -1.19 24.91
C SER A 122 -26.93 -1.66 26.39
N GLU A 123 -26.86 -0.69 27.32
CA GLU A 123 -26.42 -0.73 28.74
C GLU A 123 -27.38 -1.34 29.80
N GLU A 124 -28.46 -2.04 29.44
CA GLU A 124 -29.46 -2.47 30.44
C GLU A 124 -29.42 -3.96 30.82
N GLU A 125 -29.95 -4.29 32.00
CA GLU A 125 -29.65 -5.45 32.86
C GLU A 125 -30.29 -6.80 32.47
N GLY A 126 -29.69 -7.92 32.90
CA GLY A 126 -30.46 -9.19 32.99
C GLY A 126 -29.78 -10.55 33.18
N SER A 127 -28.62 -10.70 33.86
CA SER A 127 -28.04 -12.04 34.13
C SER A 127 -27.19 -12.09 35.42
N VAL A 128 -26.98 -13.28 36.01
CA VAL A 128 -26.10 -13.51 37.18
C VAL A 128 -24.64 -13.15 36.87
N ALA A 129 -24.20 -13.33 35.62
CA ALA A 129 -22.91 -12.83 35.14
C ALA A 129 -22.91 -11.29 34.93
N HIS A 130 -24.09 -10.67 34.82
CA HIS A 130 -24.27 -9.22 34.87
C HIS A 130 -24.11 -8.69 36.31
N ALA A 131 -24.38 -9.49 37.34
CA ALA A 131 -24.16 -9.10 38.73
C ALA A 131 -22.66 -8.97 39.05
N THR A 132 -21.82 -9.86 38.53
CA THR A 132 -20.36 -9.80 38.69
C THR A 132 -19.73 -8.68 37.86
N VAL A 133 -20.17 -8.50 36.62
CA VAL A 133 -19.73 -7.41 35.72
C VAL A 133 -20.19 -6.03 36.23
N LYS A 134 -21.38 -5.93 36.84
CA LYS A 134 -21.90 -4.71 37.50
C LYS A 134 -21.21 -4.42 38.84
N HIS A 135 -20.85 -5.43 39.64
CA HIS A 135 -20.02 -5.23 40.84
C HIS A 135 -18.62 -4.71 40.50
N ALA A 136 -18.12 -4.99 39.28
CA ALA A 136 -16.88 -4.44 38.74
C ALA A 136 -17.06 -3.11 37.97
N GLY A 137 -18.29 -2.63 37.75
CA GLY A 137 -18.59 -1.37 37.05
C GLY A 137 -18.31 -1.38 35.53
N LEU A 138 -18.24 -2.54 34.88
CA LEU A 138 -17.87 -2.68 33.46
C LEU A 138 -19.10 -3.00 32.58
N THR A 139 -19.08 -2.62 31.30
CA THR A 139 -20.10 -3.07 30.34
C THR A 139 -19.71 -4.43 29.75
N PRO A 140 -20.65 -5.29 29.30
CA PRO A 140 -20.32 -6.63 28.79
C PRO A 140 -19.34 -6.63 27.60
N LYS A 141 -19.47 -5.69 26.66
CA LYS A 141 -18.51 -5.49 25.56
C LYS A 141 -17.11 -5.15 26.08
N ARG A 142 -17.04 -4.32 27.13
CA ARG A 142 -15.79 -3.93 27.78
C ARG A 142 -15.19 -5.08 28.58
N TYR A 143 -16.02 -5.89 29.25
CA TYR A 143 -15.59 -7.12 29.93
C TYR A 143 -14.93 -8.12 28.97
N HIS A 144 -15.53 -8.40 27.81
CA HIS A 144 -14.93 -9.32 26.83
C HIS A 144 -13.62 -8.76 26.26
N SER A 145 -13.56 -7.46 26.00
CA SER A 145 -12.33 -6.79 25.55
C SER A 145 -11.23 -6.84 26.62
N GLU A 146 -11.56 -6.55 27.88
CA GLU A 146 -10.59 -6.55 29.00
C GLU A 146 -10.15 -7.97 29.37
N ALA A 147 -11.05 -8.96 29.32
CA ALA A 147 -10.72 -10.36 29.51
C ALA A 147 -9.78 -10.86 28.41
N LEU A 148 -10.08 -10.55 27.14
CA LEU A 148 -9.21 -10.88 26.02
C LEU A 148 -7.86 -10.17 26.15
N GLN A 149 -7.86 -8.87 26.48
CA GLN A 149 -6.64 -8.09 26.69
C GLN A 149 -5.76 -8.65 27.81
N LYS A 150 -6.36 -9.13 28.91
CA LYS A 150 -5.63 -9.75 30.03
C LYS A 150 -4.99 -11.08 29.64
N VAL A 151 -5.69 -11.92 28.87
CA VAL A 151 -5.09 -13.18 28.38
C VAL A 151 -4.01 -12.88 27.34
N VAL A 152 -4.25 -11.91 26.44
CA VAL A 152 -3.27 -11.45 25.46
C VAL A 152 -2.01 -10.90 26.13
N SER A 153 -2.13 -10.12 27.20
CA SER A 153 -0.97 -9.59 27.93
C SER A 153 -0.14 -10.71 28.57
N LEU A 154 -0.81 -11.72 29.15
CA LEU A 154 -0.12 -12.89 29.71
C LEU A 154 0.63 -13.68 28.63
N MET A 155 0.00 -13.91 27.48
CA MET A 155 0.65 -14.56 26.33
C MET A 155 1.80 -13.72 25.77
N THR A 156 1.64 -12.39 25.72
CA THR A 156 2.67 -11.47 25.24
C THR A 156 3.88 -11.50 26.17
N GLU A 157 3.67 -11.51 27.49
CA GLU A 157 4.73 -11.69 28.47
C GLU A 157 5.42 -13.05 28.35
N GLU A 158 4.68 -14.12 28.08
CA GLU A 158 5.25 -15.46 27.87
C GLU A 158 6.19 -15.48 26.66
N VAL A 159 5.77 -14.86 25.54
CA VAL A 159 6.60 -14.71 24.33
C VAL A 159 7.81 -13.81 24.58
N ILE A 160 7.69 -12.74 25.37
CA ILE A 160 8.84 -11.87 25.68
C ILE A 160 9.83 -12.61 26.59
N LYS A 161 9.35 -13.28 27.65
CA LYS A 161 10.18 -14.05 28.58
C LYS A 161 10.92 -15.19 27.88
N SER A 162 10.37 -15.77 26.82
CA SER A 162 11.08 -16.77 26.02
C SER A 162 12.26 -16.20 25.21
N CYS A 163 12.35 -14.87 25.02
CA CYS A 163 13.49 -14.19 24.39
C CYS A 163 14.63 -13.83 25.38
N ASP A 164 14.34 -13.57 26.65
CA ASP A 164 15.34 -13.10 27.64
C ASP A 164 16.23 -14.23 28.23
N GLY A 165 15.99 -15.47 27.84
CA GLY A 165 16.78 -16.65 28.23
C GLY A 165 18.12 -16.75 27.50
N SER A 166 19.19 -16.25 28.12
CA SER A 166 20.59 -16.31 27.69
C SER A 166 21.04 -17.66 27.10
N SER A 167 21.60 -17.59 25.89
CA SER A 167 22.80 -18.32 25.42
C SER A 167 22.91 -19.83 25.69
N ASN A 168 22.01 -20.66 25.16
CA ASN A 168 22.38 -22.03 24.80
C ASN A 168 21.55 -22.54 23.61
N THR A 169 22.25 -23.00 22.58
CA THR A 169 21.80 -23.49 21.27
C THR A 169 21.04 -24.83 21.33
N ALA A 170 20.18 -25.05 22.32
CA ALA A 170 19.36 -26.25 22.38
C ALA A 170 17.93 -25.96 22.89
N ARG A 171 17.01 -25.86 21.92
CA ARG A 171 15.54 -25.81 22.05
C ARG A 171 14.93 -24.48 22.52
N CYS A 172 14.99 -23.48 21.65
CA CYS A 172 13.96 -22.44 21.59
C CYS A 172 12.58 -23.15 21.58
N LEU A 173 11.62 -22.75 22.43
CA LEU A 173 10.27 -23.31 22.60
C LEU A 173 9.37 -23.07 21.37
N ASN A 174 9.93 -23.28 20.17
CA ASN A 174 9.34 -23.03 18.86
C ASN A 174 8.00 -23.74 18.67
N GLY A 175 7.78 -24.88 19.34
CA GLY A 175 6.51 -25.59 19.35
C GLY A 175 5.37 -24.78 19.95
N ASN A 176 5.60 -24.05 21.05
CA ASN A 176 4.58 -23.23 21.70
C ASN A 176 4.30 -21.96 20.89
N ILE A 177 5.32 -21.37 20.28
CA ILE A 177 5.18 -20.17 19.42
C ILE A 177 4.41 -20.52 18.15
N HIS A 178 4.70 -21.68 17.55
CA HIS A 178 3.99 -22.16 16.36
C HIS A 178 2.52 -22.46 16.65
N THR A 179 2.22 -23.10 17.79
CA THR A 179 0.83 -23.36 18.20
C THR A 179 0.09 -22.07 18.54
N MET A 180 0.73 -21.12 19.20
CA MET A 180 0.17 -19.78 19.45
C MET A 180 -0.12 -19.03 18.15
N ALA A 181 0.82 -18.98 17.20
CA ALA A 181 0.63 -18.33 15.91
C ALA A 181 -0.53 -18.98 15.11
N THR A 182 -0.58 -20.32 15.07
CA THR A 182 -1.65 -21.06 14.37
C THR A 182 -3.02 -20.83 15.00
N ALA A 183 -3.08 -20.76 16.33
CA ALA A 183 -4.32 -20.47 17.03
C ALA A 183 -4.78 -19.03 16.80
N CYS A 184 -3.86 -18.07 16.65
CA CYS A 184 -4.20 -16.65 16.48
C CYS A 184 -4.68 -16.28 15.07
N VAL A 185 -4.55 -17.16 14.06
CA VAL A 185 -4.97 -16.92 12.67
C VAL A 185 -6.40 -16.37 12.58
N ALA A 186 -7.34 -16.99 13.31
CA ALA A 186 -8.74 -16.60 13.27
C ALA A 186 -9.06 -15.26 13.96
N LEU A 187 -8.11 -14.71 14.73
CA LEU A 187 -8.27 -13.50 15.55
C LEU A 187 -7.40 -12.33 15.08
N VAL A 188 -6.70 -12.46 13.94
CA VAL A 188 -5.75 -11.45 13.42
C VAL A 188 -6.40 -10.06 13.29
N THR A 189 -7.67 -9.96 12.92
CA THR A 189 -8.38 -8.68 12.77
C THR A 189 -8.87 -8.07 14.08
N CYS A 190 -8.68 -8.75 15.22
CA CYS A 190 -9.10 -8.23 16.51
C CYS A 190 -8.07 -7.21 17.03
N PRO A 191 -8.47 -5.96 17.34
CA PRO A 191 -7.52 -4.91 17.74
C PRO A 191 -6.76 -5.25 19.03
N GLN A 192 -7.37 -6.01 19.93
CA GLN A 192 -6.75 -6.47 21.17
C GLN A 192 -5.55 -7.41 20.94
N MET A 193 -5.46 -8.06 19.77
CA MET A 193 -4.40 -9.03 19.45
C MET A 193 -3.11 -8.39 18.93
N SER A 194 -3.17 -7.11 18.53
CA SER A 194 -2.03 -6.34 18.00
C SER A 194 -0.74 -6.46 18.81
N PRO A 195 -0.72 -6.32 20.16
CA PRO A 195 0.51 -6.45 20.95
C PRO A 195 1.11 -7.87 20.89
N LEU A 196 0.28 -8.92 20.89
CA LEU A 196 0.76 -10.30 20.77
C LEU A 196 1.31 -10.58 19.38
N ILE A 197 0.65 -10.11 18.33
CA ILE A 197 1.15 -10.21 16.95
C ILE A 197 2.52 -9.52 16.84
N GLY A 198 2.66 -8.32 17.41
CA GLY A 198 3.93 -7.60 17.46
C GLY A 198 5.03 -8.37 18.19
N ALA A 199 4.73 -8.95 19.36
CA ALA A 199 5.69 -9.75 20.12
C ALA A 199 6.11 -11.04 19.38
N LEU A 200 5.17 -11.74 18.72
CA LEU A 200 5.46 -12.93 17.91
C LEU A 200 6.40 -12.61 16.73
N LEU A 201 6.17 -11.47 16.07
CA LEU A 201 7.03 -11.00 14.96
C LEU A 201 8.40 -10.53 15.45
N LYS A 202 8.49 -9.93 16.64
CA LYS A 202 9.77 -9.57 17.26
C LYS A 202 10.56 -10.81 17.69
N HIS A 203 9.88 -11.81 18.25
CA HIS A 203 10.51 -13.07 18.65
C HIS A 203 11.10 -13.81 17.45
N SER A 204 10.40 -13.85 16.31
CA SER A 204 10.91 -14.57 15.13
C SER A 204 12.19 -13.93 14.57
N MET A 205 12.34 -12.61 14.70
CA MET A 205 13.57 -11.89 14.36
C MET A 205 14.75 -12.25 15.25
N LEU A 206 14.51 -12.40 16.56
CA LEU A 206 15.56 -12.64 17.54
C LEU A 206 16.03 -14.10 17.55
N CYS A 207 15.12 -15.07 17.44
CA CYS A 207 15.47 -16.51 17.51
C CYS A 207 15.94 -17.07 16.14
N GLY A 208 15.78 -16.34 15.02
CA GLY A 208 16.31 -16.73 13.69
C GLY A 208 15.70 -18.00 13.07
N SER A 209 14.77 -18.67 13.77
CA SER A 209 14.07 -19.87 13.31
C SER A 209 12.68 -19.54 12.76
N SER A 210 12.30 -20.17 11.65
CA SER A 210 11.02 -19.99 10.96
C SER A 210 9.84 -20.65 11.71
N CYS A 211 9.46 -20.11 12.86
CA CYS A 211 8.44 -20.71 13.73
C CYS A 211 7.02 -20.29 13.39
N LEU A 212 6.86 -19.19 12.64
CA LEU A 212 5.55 -18.65 12.33
C LEU A 212 4.89 -19.42 11.18
N ASN A 213 3.62 -19.78 11.36
CA ASN A 213 2.80 -20.44 10.36
C ASN A 213 2.61 -19.52 9.13
N GLN A 214 2.75 -20.07 7.92
CA GLN A 214 2.53 -19.33 6.66
C GLN A 214 1.11 -18.78 6.54
N GLU A 215 0.10 -19.52 7.02
CA GLU A 215 -1.30 -19.08 7.00
C GLU A 215 -1.50 -17.84 7.89
N PHE A 216 -0.82 -17.79 9.04
CA PHE A 216 -0.84 -16.64 9.94
C PHE A 216 -0.22 -15.40 9.29
N ILE A 217 0.93 -15.55 8.63
CA ILE A 217 1.61 -14.46 7.92
C ILE A 217 0.74 -13.93 6.77
N LYS A 218 0.09 -14.83 6.02
CA LYS A 218 -0.82 -14.46 4.93
C LYS A 218 -2.01 -13.65 5.43
N GLU A 219 -2.70 -14.11 6.48
CA GLU A 219 -3.84 -13.38 7.05
C GLU A 219 -3.44 -12.02 7.64
N ILE A 220 -2.27 -11.90 8.28
CA ILE A 220 -1.74 -10.60 8.72
C ILE A 220 -1.52 -9.67 7.53
N SER A 221 -0.88 -10.18 6.47
CA SER A 221 -0.61 -9.39 5.26
C SER A 221 -1.91 -8.89 4.60
N GLU A 222 -2.89 -9.77 4.41
CA GLU A 222 -4.19 -9.42 3.85
C GLU A 222 -4.97 -8.43 4.73
N ALA A 223 -4.95 -8.62 6.05
CA ALA A 223 -5.61 -7.72 6.99
C ALA A 223 -4.93 -6.34 7.02
N LEU A 224 -3.60 -6.28 6.89
CA LEU A 224 -2.84 -5.04 6.83
C LEU A 224 -3.10 -4.27 5.53
N ILE A 225 -3.05 -4.94 4.37
CA ILE A 225 -3.35 -4.34 3.06
C ILE A 225 -4.79 -3.83 3.02
N SER A 226 -5.73 -4.58 3.59
CA SER A 226 -7.14 -4.19 3.68
C SER A 226 -7.44 -3.12 4.75
N LYS A 227 -6.43 -2.60 5.46
CA LYS A 227 -6.57 -1.64 6.58
C LYS A 227 -7.48 -2.13 7.73
N ARG A 228 -7.64 -3.45 7.89
CA ARG A 228 -8.44 -4.08 8.96
C ARG A 228 -7.62 -4.36 10.23
N LEU A 229 -6.29 -4.26 10.13
CA LEU A 229 -5.35 -4.47 11.22
C LEU A 229 -4.44 -3.24 11.35
N VAL A 230 -4.28 -2.76 12.58
CA VAL A 230 -3.36 -1.67 12.92
C VAL A 230 -2.27 -2.24 13.83
N LEU A 231 -1.03 -2.23 13.36
CA LEU A 231 0.14 -2.66 14.12
C LEU A 231 1.11 -1.49 14.31
N GLU A 232 1.96 -1.61 15.32
CA GLU A 232 3.09 -0.71 15.53
C GLU A 232 4.09 -0.81 14.36
N ASP A 233 4.81 0.28 14.11
CA ASP A 233 5.73 0.38 12.97
C ASP A 233 6.84 -0.68 13.04
N GLU A 234 7.38 -0.96 14.24
CA GLU A 234 8.42 -1.98 14.45
C GLU A 234 7.90 -3.39 14.10
N ALA A 235 6.65 -3.71 14.45
CA ALA A 235 6.05 -5.00 14.14
C ALA A 235 5.91 -5.23 12.63
N ILE A 236 5.53 -4.19 11.88
CA ILE A 236 5.37 -4.28 10.42
C ILE A 236 6.72 -4.42 9.72
N VAL A 237 7.75 -3.70 10.20
CA VAL A 237 9.13 -3.89 9.74
C VAL A 237 9.57 -5.33 9.97
N ASN A 238 9.30 -5.88 11.15
CA ASN A 238 9.62 -7.28 11.47
C ASN A 238 8.86 -8.27 10.57
N LEU A 239 7.59 -7.99 10.25
CA LEU A 239 6.84 -8.81 9.28
C LEU A 239 7.50 -8.82 7.91
N TRP A 240 7.86 -7.66 7.37
CA TRP A 240 8.46 -7.57 6.04
C TRP A 240 9.88 -8.12 5.98
N CYS A 241 10.66 -7.95 7.05
CA CYS A 241 11.97 -8.57 7.16
C CYS A 241 11.86 -10.10 7.28
N TYR A 242 10.78 -10.63 7.88
CA TYR A 242 10.55 -12.08 8.02
C TYR A 242 10.05 -12.71 6.72
N SER A 243 9.14 -12.01 6.03
CA SER A 243 8.48 -12.49 4.82
C SER A 243 8.52 -11.43 3.71
N PRO A 244 9.47 -11.56 2.76
CA PRO A 244 9.57 -10.68 1.60
C PRO A 244 8.29 -10.69 0.75
N THR A 245 7.58 -11.81 0.68
CA THR A 245 6.32 -11.94 -0.07
C THR A 245 5.21 -11.01 0.45
N CYS A 246 5.22 -10.67 1.75
CA CYS A 246 4.29 -9.69 2.32
C CYS A 246 4.62 -8.26 1.85
N LEU A 247 5.91 -7.95 1.74
CA LEU A 247 6.38 -6.67 1.24
C LEU A 247 6.06 -6.51 -0.25
N GLU A 248 6.30 -7.57 -1.03
CA GLU A 248 5.94 -7.63 -2.45
C GLU A 248 4.44 -7.45 -2.65
N GLY A 249 3.60 -8.16 -1.89
CA GLY A 249 2.14 -8.01 -1.95
C GLY A 249 1.66 -6.60 -1.63
N ALA A 250 2.27 -5.95 -0.62
CA ALA A 250 1.95 -4.56 -0.30
C ALA A 250 2.38 -3.57 -1.41
N ALA A 251 3.55 -3.80 -2.02
CA ALA A 251 4.04 -2.99 -3.13
C ALA A 251 3.18 -3.17 -4.40
N VAL A 252 2.77 -4.41 -4.70
CA VAL A 252 1.87 -4.72 -5.82
C VAL A 252 0.49 -4.10 -5.58
N SER A 253 -0.06 -4.19 -4.37
CA SER A 253 -1.35 -3.53 -4.06
C SER A 253 -1.29 -2.01 -4.24
N LEU A 254 -0.16 -1.38 -3.89
CA LEU A 254 0.06 0.05 -4.17
C LEU A 254 0.07 0.33 -5.69
N LEU A 255 0.80 -0.49 -6.46
CA LEU A 255 0.85 -0.38 -7.92
C LEU A 255 -0.53 -0.56 -8.55
N GLU A 256 -1.26 -1.61 -8.17
CA GLU A 256 -2.62 -1.89 -8.64
C GLU A 256 -3.56 -0.72 -8.32
N SER A 257 -3.47 -0.15 -7.12
CA SER A 257 -4.27 1.00 -6.73
C SER A 257 -3.97 2.23 -7.61
N VAL A 258 -2.70 2.51 -7.89
CA VAL A 258 -2.28 3.64 -8.74
C VAL A 258 -2.63 3.44 -10.21
N LEU A 259 -2.57 2.21 -10.71
CA LEU A 259 -2.90 1.87 -12.10
C LEU A 259 -4.41 1.83 -12.36
N SER A 260 -5.19 1.43 -11.35
CA SER A 260 -6.64 1.23 -11.47
C SER A 260 -7.46 2.50 -11.21
N ASP A 261 -6.98 3.40 -10.34
CA ASP A 261 -7.79 4.51 -9.86
C ASP A 261 -7.55 5.83 -10.62
N ARG A 262 -8.61 6.37 -11.25
CA ARG A 262 -8.59 7.71 -11.88
C ARG A 262 -8.55 8.84 -10.84
N GLU A 263 -8.98 8.61 -9.60
CA GLU A 263 -8.95 9.61 -8.54
C GLU A 263 -7.52 9.84 -8.01
N THR A 264 -6.64 8.83 -8.01
CA THR A 264 -5.21 9.00 -7.63
C THR A 264 -4.46 9.98 -8.53
N MET A 265 -4.90 10.17 -9.76
CA MET A 265 -4.36 11.13 -10.73
C MET A 265 -4.79 12.58 -10.42
N THR A 266 -5.98 12.75 -9.84
CA THR A 266 -6.54 14.07 -9.48
C THR A 266 -6.14 14.49 -8.07
N GLN A 267 -6.17 13.57 -7.11
CA GLN A 267 -5.62 13.74 -5.77
C GLN A 267 -4.08 13.71 -5.81
N SER A 268 -3.40 14.31 -4.83
CA SER A 268 -1.92 14.32 -4.82
C SER A 268 -1.42 12.89 -4.60
N LEU A 269 -0.72 12.33 -5.59
CA LEU A 269 -0.02 11.03 -5.48
C LEU A 269 0.82 10.95 -4.20
N ASP A 270 1.39 12.08 -3.78
CA ASP A 270 2.09 12.24 -2.50
C ASP A 270 1.25 11.80 -1.30
N LYS A 271 -0.04 12.14 -1.24
CA LYS A 271 -0.94 11.72 -0.13
C LYS A 271 -1.17 10.23 -0.17
N HIS A 272 -1.48 9.67 -1.33
CA HIS A 272 -1.72 8.23 -1.49
C HIS A 272 -0.49 7.40 -1.11
N VAL A 273 0.68 7.90 -1.50
CA VAL A 273 1.98 7.31 -1.17
C VAL A 273 2.35 7.52 0.31
N ASN A 274 1.99 8.64 0.92
CA ASN A 274 2.15 8.87 2.36
C ASN A 274 1.18 8.03 3.22
N ASP A 275 -0.03 7.83 2.73
CA ASP A 275 -1.06 6.96 3.33
C ASP A 275 -0.69 5.49 3.14
N SER A 276 0.08 5.18 2.09
CA SER A 276 0.78 3.91 1.96
C SER A 276 1.85 3.82 3.04
N LEU A 277 1.46 3.11 4.09
CA LEU A 277 2.20 2.59 5.24
C LEU A 277 3.64 2.07 4.99
N LEU A 278 4.07 1.97 3.72
CA LEU A 278 5.39 1.55 3.26
C LEU A 278 6.48 2.55 3.68
N GLN A 279 6.27 3.84 3.50
CA GLN A 279 7.37 4.81 3.57
C GLN A 279 7.85 5.18 4.97
N ILE A 280 6.94 5.25 5.94
CA ILE A 280 7.24 5.64 7.33
C ILE A 280 8.21 4.64 7.98
N ARG A 281 8.25 3.40 7.45
CA ARG A 281 8.82 2.22 8.11
C ARG A 281 10.16 1.75 7.54
N PHE A 282 10.59 2.33 6.42
CA PHE A 282 11.93 2.09 5.85
C PHE A 282 13.04 2.91 6.50
N ARG A 283 12.72 3.72 7.52
CA ARG A 283 13.57 4.75 8.15
C ARG A 283 15.01 4.29 8.43
N ASN A 284 15.19 3.03 8.85
CA ASN A 284 16.48 2.43 9.20
C ASN A 284 16.77 1.09 8.48
N ASN A 285 15.93 0.69 7.50
CA ASN A 285 15.99 -0.66 6.91
C ASN A 285 16.28 -0.61 5.41
N VAL A 286 17.57 -0.50 5.08
CA VAL A 286 18.11 -0.51 3.71
C VAL A 286 17.55 -1.67 2.88
N ARG A 287 17.47 -2.87 3.46
CA ARG A 287 17.00 -4.09 2.76
C ARG A 287 15.56 -3.94 2.26
N LEU A 288 14.71 -3.29 3.03
CA LEU A 288 13.31 -3.11 2.68
C LEU A 288 13.14 -2.07 1.57
N TYR A 289 13.87 -0.95 1.65
CA TYR A 289 13.92 0.04 0.57
C TYR A 289 14.43 -0.56 -0.74
N VAL A 290 15.53 -1.30 -0.69
CA VAL A 290 16.10 -1.97 -1.85
C VAL A 290 15.11 -3.00 -2.42
N CYS A 291 14.43 -3.79 -1.59
CA CYS A 291 13.46 -4.77 -2.09
C CYS A 291 12.27 -4.11 -2.84
N VAL A 292 11.67 -3.06 -2.30
CA VAL A 292 10.53 -2.38 -2.95
C VAL A 292 10.97 -1.60 -4.20
N CYS A 293 11.98 -0.75 -4.07
CA CYS A 293 12.41 0.13 -5.16
C CYS A 293 13.22 -0.63 -6.22
N VAL A 294 14.16 -1.48 -5.80
CA VAL A 294 15.11 -2.13 -6.74
C VAL A 294 14.60 -3.48 -7.24
N CYS A 295 13.72 -4.19 -6.54
CA CYS A 295 13.18 -5.46 -7.05
C CYS A 295 11.80 -5.29 -7.68
N VAL A 296 10.80 -4.79 -6.94
CA VAL A 296 9.42 -4.72 -7.45
C VAL A 296 9.27 -3.66 -8.53
N CYS A 297 9.65 -2.41 -8.25
CA CYS A 297 9.48 -1.32 -9.21
C CYS A 297 10.36 -1.50 -10.45
N ARG A 298 11.58 -2.04 -10.28
CA ARG A 298 12.48 -2.38 -11.38
C ARG A 298 11.85 -3.40 -12.32
N ASN A 299 11.35 -4.51 -11.80
CA ASN A 299 10.76 -5.58 -12.61
C ASN A 299 9.53 -5.09 -13.38
N VAL A 300 8.67 -4.32 -12.71
CA VAL A 300 7.47 -3.75 -13.34
C VAL A 300 7.85 -2.75 -14.43
N LEU A 301 8.89 -1.93 -14.22
CA LEU A 301 9.35 -0.96 -15.21
C LEU A 301 10.01 -1.64 -16.42
N THR A 302 10.65 -2.80 -16.24
CA THR A 302 11.20 -3.59 -17.36
C THR A 302 10.12 -4.34 -18.14
N GLU A 303 9.02 -4.74 -17.49
CA GLU A 303 7.93 -5.48 -18.15
C GLU A 303 6.91 -4.54 -18.82
N ILE A 304 6.61 -3.40 -18.20
CA ILE A 304 5.63 -2.43 -18.69
C ILE A 304 6.37 -1.20 -19.23
N ASP A 305 7.06 -1.42 -20.35
CA ASP A 305 7.90 -0.41 -20.99
C ASP A 305 7.15 0.92 -21.17
N GLU A 306 7.87 2.01 -20.88
CA GLU A 306 7.36 3.38 -20.95
C GLU A 306 6.10 3.74 -20.13
N ASN A 307 5.69 2.94 -19.13
CA ASN A 307 4.52 3.31 -18.33
C ASN A 307 4.78 4.53 -17.42
N LEU A 308 4.19 5.67 -17.80
CA LEU A 308 4.34 6.95 -17.10
C LEU A 308 3.77 6.94 -15.67
N ALA A 309 2.75 6.12 -15.38
CA ALA A 309 2.17 6.00 -14.04
C ALA A 309 3.16 5.37 -13.07
N VAL A 310 3.83 4.29 -13.50
CA VAL A 310 4.86 3.62 -12.69
C VAL A 310 6.05 4.54 -12.48
N ARG A 311 6.49 5.28 -13.52
CA ARG A 311 7.57 6.29 -13.38
C ARG A 311 7.21 7.37 -12.38
N ALA A 312 6.00 7.93 -12.45
CA ALA A 312 5.53 8.95 -11.50
C ALA A 312 5.47 8.42 -10.07
N LEU A 313 5.01 7.18 -9.87
CA LEU A 313 5.00 6.53 -8.56
C LEU A 313 6.42 6.37 -7.98
N ILE A 314 7.38 5.91 -8.79
CA ILE A 314 8.78 5.76 -8.37
C ILE A 314 9.38 7.12 -7.95
N GLN A 315 9.10 8.17 -8.72
CA GLN A 315 9.59 9.53 -8.45
C GLN A 315 9.04 10.07 -7.13
N VAL A 316 7.71 10.03 -6.95
CA VAL A 316 7.06 10.48 -5.72
C VAL A 316 7.52 9.65 -4.53
N PHE A 317 7.61 8.33 -4.70
CA PHE A 317 8.08 7.45 -3.64
C PHE A 317 9.50 7.81 -3.19
N THR A 318 10.42 8.01 -4.15
CA THR A 318 11.81 8.38 -3.88
C THR A 318 11.90 9.76 -3.22
N ALA A 319 11.15 10.75 -3.74
CA ALA A 319 11.13 12.10 -3.19
C ALA A 319 10.67 12.12 -1.72
N CYS A 320 9.55 11.46 -1.40
CA CYS A 320 9.06 11.35 -0.03
C CYS A 320 10.05 10.60 0.88
N PHE A 321 10.72 9.56 0.37
CA PHE A 321 11.76 8.85 1.12
C PHE A 321 12.94 9.78 1.47
N LEU A 322 13.46 10.53 0.50
CA LEU A 322 14.59 11.46 0.71
C LEU A 322 14.22 12.61 1.66
N GLN A 323 13.01 13.17 1.56
CA GLN A 323 12.49 14.18 2.49
C GLN A 323 12.45 13.66 3.93
N ARG A 324 12.02 12.41 4.14
CA ARG A 324 12.03 11.82 5.49
C ARG A 324 13.44 11.48 5.98
N LEU A 325 14.34 11.06 5.10
CA LEU A 325 15.73 10.77 5.45
C LEU A 325 16.49 12.05 5.86
N THR A 326 16.21 13.18 5.20
CA THR A 326 16.79 14.49 5.54
C THR A 326 16.23 15.08 6.82
N GLY A 327 14.98 14.77 7.17
CA GLY A 327 14.38 15.15 8.46
C GLY A 327 14.87 14.37 9.69
N GLN A 328 15.81 13.43 9.53
CA GLN A 328 16.37 12.67 10.64
C GLN A 328 17.53 13.39 11.32
N LYS A 329 17.80 13.04 12.60
CA LYS A 329 19.01 13.48 13.27
C LYS A 329 20.24 12.95 12.52
N PRO A 330 21.30 13.75 12.32
CA PRO A 330 22.48 13.31 11.56
C PRO A 330 23.15 12.04 12.08
N GLN A 331 23.02 11.73 13.38
CA GLN A 331 23.64 10.57 14.03
C GLN A 331 22.96 9.24 13.69
N ASP A 332 21.65 9.26 13.36
CA ASP A 332 20.87 8.05 13.05
C ASP A 332 20.79 7.79 11.53
N ARG A 333 21.30 8.73 10.72
CA ARG A 333 21.16 8.71 9.26
C ARG A 333 22.18 7.77 8.61
N LEU A 334 21.68 6.71 8.00
CA LEU A 334 22.49 5.86 7.12
C LEU A 334 22.95 6.63 5.86
N PRO A 335 24.17 6.35 5.37
CA PRO A 335 24.70 7.03 4.19
C PRO A 335 23.90 6.64 2.95
N LEU A 336 23.65 7.60 2.05
CA LEU A 336 22.85 7.38 0.82
C LEU A 336 23.34 6.19 -0.01
N ARG A 337 24.67 5.97 -0.08
CA ARG A 337 25.27 4.83 -0.77
C ARG A 337 24.74 3.46 -0.30
N ALA A 338 24.26 3.36 0.94
CA ALA A 338 23.71 2.11 1.45
C ALA A 338 22.38 1.76 0.75
N PHE A 339 21.58 2.76 0.38
CA PHE A 339 20.29 2.59 -0.29
C PHE A 339 20.42 2.40 -1.81
N PHE A 340 21.55 2.79 -2.39
CA PHE A 340 21.83 2.68 -3.83
C PHE A 340 23.17 1.97 -4.09
N PRO A 341 23.29 0.66 -3.74
CA PRO A 341 24.56 -0.05 -3.76
C PRO A 341 25.13 -0.26 -5.17
N ASN A 342 24.27 -0.29 -6.20
CA ASN A 342 24.67 -0.61 -7.58
C ASN A 342 25.03 0.62 -8.42
N VAL A 343 24.80 1.83 -7.92
CA VAL A 343 25.00 3.07 -8.70
C VAL A 343 26.41 3.61 -8.49
N THR A 344 27.01 4.14 -9.56
CA THR A 344 28.33 4.77 -9.50
C THR A 344 28.31 5.95 -8.52
N PRO A 345 29.25 6.02 -7.54
CA PRO A 345 29.20 7.04 -6.48
C PRO A 345 29.21 8.48 -6.98
N CYS A 346 29.82 8.77 -8.13
CA CYS A 346 29.86 10.11 -8.71
C CYS A 346 28.49 10.61 -9.20
N LEU A 347 27.54 9.71 -9.47
CA LEU A 347 26.18 10.05 -9.92
C LEU A 347 25.21 10.28 -8.77
N LEU A 348 25.49 9.74 -7.58
CA LEU A 348 24.56 9.77 -6.44
C LEU A 348 24.30 11.19 -5.96
N THR A 349 25.34 11.92 -5.59
CA THR A 349 25.18 13.27 -5.03
C THR A 349 24.47 14.21 -6.02
N PRO A 350 24.91 14.34 -7.29
CA PRO A 350 24.33 15.32 -8.21
C PRO A 350 22.87 15.02 -8.55
N LEU A 351 22.51 13.75 -8.68
CA LEU A 351 21.14 13.35 -8.99
C LEU A 351 20.21 13.39 -7.78
N LEU A 352 20.72 13.15 -6.55
CA LEU A 352 19.90 13.16 -5.32
C LEU A 352 19.74 14.55 -4.68
N THR A 353 20.55 15.54 -5.07
CA THR A 353 20.39 16.94 -4.66
C THR A 353 19.13 17.51 -5.31
N ALA A 354 18.19 18.00 -4.49
CA ALA A 354 16.94 18.55 -4.99
C ALA A 354 17.17 19.90 -5.72
N PRO A 355 16.36 20.26 -6.73
CA PRO A 355 16.53 21.54 -7.45
C PRO A 355 16.31 22.75 -6.54
N SER A 356 15.59 22.60 -5.43
CA SER A 356 15.42 23.63 -4.39
C SER A 356 16.69 23.91 -3.59
N GLU A 357 17.65 22.99 -3.59
CA GLU A 357 18.94 23.14 -2.90
C GLU A 357 19.98 23.84 -3.79
N VAL A 358 19.73 23.94 -5.10
CA VAL A 358 20.62 24.55 -6.08
C VAL A 358 20.06 25.89 -6.55
N PRO A 359 20.85 26.99 -6.54
CA PRO A 359 20.42 28.27 -7.10
C PRO A 359 19.98 28.14 -8.56
N ARG A 360 18.92 28.87 -8.96
CA ARG A 360 18.35 28.78 -10.33
C ARG A 360 19.36 29.09 -11.42
N GLU A 361 20.27 30.00 -11.15
CA GLU A 361 21.33 30.43 -12.07
C GLU A 361 22.30 29.28 -12.38
N ALA A 362 22.50 28.36 -11.42
CA ALA A 362 23.39 27.22 -11.55
C ALA A 362 22.70 25.96 -12.10
N TRP A 363 21.39 26.00 -12.38
CA TRP A 363 20.66 24.81 -12.87
C TRP A 363 21.20 24.30 -14.20
N LEU A 364 21.54 25.20 -15.12
CA LEU A 364 22.09 24.80 -16.43
C LEU A 364 23.46 24.13 -16.30
N ASP A 365 24.33 24.69 -15.45
CA ASP A 365 25.67 24.14 -15.17
C ASP A 365 25.57 22.78 -14.46
N HIS A 366 24.63 22.65 -13.52
CA HIS A 366 24.38 21.38 -12.83
C HIS A 366 23.86 20.29 -13.77
N LEU A 367 22.92 20.63 -14.66
CA LEU A 367 22.38 19.69 -15.64
C LEU A 367 23.41 19.28 -16.70
N SER A 368 24.26 20.21 -17.13
CA SER A 368 25.37 19.90 -18.04
C SER A 368 26.42 19.02 -17.36
N TRP A 369 26.66 19.21 -16.05
CA TRP A 369 27.45 18.29 -15.26
C TRP A 369 26.82 16.89 -15.21
N ILE A 370 25.55 16.75 -14.81
CA ILE A 370 24.83 15.45 -14.80
C ILE A 370 24.92 14.76 -16.16
N ARG A 371 24.66 15.50 -17.25
CA ARG A 371 24.78 14.99 -18.62
C ARG A 371 26.17 14.41 -18.88
N SER A 372 27.24 15.13 -18.53
CA SER A 372 28.61 14.64 -18.71
C SER A 372 28.90 13.36 -17.93
N LEU A 373 28.33 13.21 -16.72
CA LEU A 373 28.47 12.01 -15.91
C LEU A 373 27.77 10.82 -16.58
N LEU A 374 26.52 11.00 -17.02
CA LEU A 374 25.75 9.97 -17.70
C LEU A 374 26.38 9.58 -19.03
N GLN A 375 26.87 10.55 -19.79
CA GLN A 375 27.53 10.32 -21.08
C GLN A 375 28.78 9.43 -20.91
N ARG A 376 29.60 9.68 -19.87
CA ARG A 376 30.75 8.81 -19.57
C ARG A 376 30.35 7.37 -19.24
N VAL A 377 29.22 7.16 -18.57
CA VAL A 377 28.71 5.81 -18.30
C VAL A 377 28.29 5.12 -19.60
N THR A 378 27.63 5.84 -20.51
CA THR A 378 27.24 5.28 -21.82
C THR A 378 28.43 5.01 -22.75
N GLU A 379 29.46 5.87 -22.74
CA GLU A 379 30.67 5.69 -23.56
C GLU A 379 31.50 4.47 -23.11
N ASN A 380 31.55 4.22 -21.80
CA ASN A 380 32.21 3.04 -21.24
C ASN A 380 31.52 1.73 -21.65
N GLU A 381 30.19 1.75 -21.83
CA GLU A 381 29.43 0.63 -22.37
C GLU A 381 29.70 0.41 -23.87
N GLU A 382 29.74 1.49 -24.65
CA GLU A 382 30.02 1.43 -26.08
C GLU A 382 31.46 0.92 -26.36
N ALA A 383 32.41 1.21 -25.47
CA ALA A 383 33.80 0.78 -25.58
C ALA A 383 34.07 -0.65 -25.05
N GLY A 384 33.31 -1.11 -24.07
CA GLY A 384 33.47 -2.42 -23.44
C GLY A 384 32.20 -3.24 -23.53
N GLY A 385 32.17 -4.22 -24.44
CA GLY A 385 31.04 -5.15 -24.62
C GLY A 385 30.79 -6.14 -23.46
N ASP A 386 31.14 -5.78 -22.22
CA ASP A 386 30.91 -6.57 -21.02
C ASP A 386 29.48 -6.34 -20.49
N VAL A 387 28.83 -7.41 -20.02
CA VAL A 387 27.52 -7.40 -19.36
C VAL A 387 27.49 -6.41 -18.19
N ARG A 388 28.63 -6.21 -17.53
CA ARG A 388 28.77 -5.23 -16.44
C ARG A 388 28.57 -3.78 -16.87
N ALA A 389 28.90 -3.44 -18.12
CA ALA A 389 28.74 -2.08 -18.61
C ALA A 389 27.27 -1.77 -18.93
N TYR A 390 26.52 -2.74 -19.44
CA TYR A 390 25.07 -2.64 -19.63
C TYR A 390 24.34 -2.43 -18.29
N GLN A 391 24.74 -3.19 -17.26
CA GLN A 391 24.18 -3.01 -15.92
C GLN A 391 24.44 -1.60 -15.38
N ALA A 392 25.63 -1.03 -15.61
CA ALA A 392 25.96 0.31 -15.16
C ALA A 392 25.10 1.40 -15.83
N VAL A 393 24.82 1.29 -17.13
CA VAL A 393 23.92 2.21 -17.86
C VAL A 393 22.50 2.12 -17.33
N PHE A 394 21.99 0.91 -17.10
CA PHE A 394 20.66 0.71 -16.52
C PHE A 394 20.54 1.32 -15.12
N GLU A 395 21.53 1.10 -14.24
CA GLU A 395 21.52 1.64 -12.87
C GLU A 395 21.60 3.17 -12.87
N ALA A 396 22.37 3.76 -13.79
CA ALA A 396 22.42 5.22 -13.98
C ALA A 396 21.08 5.79 -14.49
N TRP A 397 20.45 5.13 -15.47
CA TRP A 397 19.12 5.51 -15.95
C TRP A 397 18.05 5.33 -14.87
N PHE A 398 18.07 4.24 -14.12
CA PHE A 398 17.09 3.98 -13.07
C PHE A 398 17.18 5.02 -11.96
N LEU A 399 18.39 5.44 -11.58
CA LEU A 399 18.57 6.57 -10.66
C LEU A 399 18.02 7.88 -11.24
N LEU A 400 18.21 8.14 -12.54
CA LEU A 400 17.62 9.30 -13.22
C LEU A 400 16.07 9.24 -13.21
N VAL A 401 15.47 8.05 -13.35
CA VAL A 401 14.03 7.85 -13.22
C VAL A 401 13.56 8.15 -11.81
N GLN A 402 14.27 7.65 -10.80
CA GLN A 402 13.99 7.94 -9.37
C GLN A 402 14.12 9.44 -9.07
N CYS A 403 15.08 10.12 -9.69
CA CYS A 403 15.35 11.55 -9.52
C CYS A 403 14.80 12.40 -10.68
N GLY A 404 13.56 12.11 -11.08
CA GLY A 404 12.92 12.74 -12.26
C GLY A 404 12.81 14.26 -12.23
N TYR A 405 12.96 14.90 -11.06
CA TYR A 405 12.90 16.35 -10.92
C TYR A 405 13.96 17.10 -11.73
N TRP A 406 15.14 16.52 -11.98
CA TRP A 406 16.14 17.14 -12.86
C TRP A 406 15.74 17.05 -14.33
N VAL A 407 15.03 15.99 -14.73
CA VAL A 407 14.48 15.85 -16.08
C VAL A 407 13.37 16.87 -16.31
N ASP A 408 12.48 17.06 -15.33
CA ASP A 408 11.45 18.10 -15.38
C ASP A 408 12.06 19.51 -15.40
N THR A 409 13.14 19.74 -14.64
CA THR A 409 13.87 21.01 -14.64
C THR A 409 14.54 21.27 -15.99
N ALA A 410 15.11 20.25 -16.62
CA ALA A 410 15.65 20.34 -17.97
C ALA A 410 14.57 20.67 -19.01
N ALA A 411 13.39 20.05 -18.89
CA ALA A 411 12.24 20.34 -19.76
C ALA A 411 11.69 21.75 -19.54
N GLU A 412 11.64 22.24 -18.30
CA GLU A 412 11.28 23.62 -17.96
C GLU A 412 12.28 24.62 -18.58
N LEU A 413 13.58 24.39 -18.43
CA LEU A 413 14.61 25.24 -19.02
C LEU A 413 14.54 25.26 -20.55
N LEU A 414 14.18 24.15 -21.21
CA LEU A 414 14.03 24.10 -22.67
C LEU A 414 12.95 25.03 -23.23
N VAL A 415 11.95 25.39 -22.43
CA VAL A 415 10.91 26.37 -22.83
C VAL A 415 11.51 27.77 -22.94
N LEU A 416 12.49 28.09 -22.09
CA LEU A 416 13.11 29.41 -21.98
C LEU A 416 14.52 29.47 -22.60
N ALA A 417 15.09 28.33 -22.99
CA ALA A 417 16.47 28.21 -23.40
C ALA A 417 16.77 28.88 -24.75
N ALA A 418 17.95 29.49 -24.83
CA ALA A 418 18.59 29.83 -26.09
C ALA A 418 18.92 28.54 -26.89
N PRO A 419 18.94 28.61 -28.24
CA PRO A 419 19.22 27.43 -29.07
C PRO A 419 20.53 26.72 -28.75
N GLU A 420 21.55 27.47 -28.36
CA GLU A 420 22.90 26.96 -28.05
C GLU A 420 22.91 26.01 -26.84
N ASN A 421 21.98 26.20 -25.90
CA ASN A 421 21.88 25.40 -24.67
C ASN A 421 20.90 24.23 -24.79
N ALA A 422 20.12 24.17 -25.87
CA ALA A 422 19.06 23.18 -26.04
C ALA A 422 19.60 21.76 -26.24
N ASP A 423 20.71 21.61 -26.97
CA ASP A 423 21.25 20.30 -27.33
C ASP A 423 21.63 19.44 -26.13
N SER A 424 22.25 20.04 -25.12
CA SER A 424 22.62 19.34 -23.87
C SER A 424 21.38 18.86 -23.10
N LEU A 425 20.32 19.66 -23.08
CA LEU A 425 19.08 19.35 -22.36
C LEU A 425 18.23 18.32 -23.13
N LEU A 426 18.18 18.43 -24.46
CA LEU A 426 17.52 17.46 -25.34
C LEU A 426 18.19 16.09 -25.28
N TRP A 427 19.51 16.03 -25.15
CA TRP A 427 20.24 14.78 -24.93
C TRP A 427 19.77 14.09 -23.65
N LEU A 428 19.64 14.84 -22.54
CA LEU A 428 19.20 14.29 -21.25
C LEU A 428 17.78 13.73 -21.32
N LEU A 429 16.86 14.47 -21.96
CA LEU A 429 15.49 14.01 -22.18
C LEU A 429 15.43 12.78 -23.08
N THR A 430 16.28 12.73 -24.12
CA THR A 430 16.37 11.58 -25.02
C THR A 430 16.85 10.35 -24.26
N PHE A 431 17.88 10.50 -23.42
CA PHE A 431 18.40 9.41 -22.59
C PHE A 431 17.36 8.93 -21.56
N PHE A 432 16.57 9.83 -20.99
CA PHE A 432 15.51 9.47 -20.04
C PHE A 432 14.42 8.59 -20.66
N HIS A 433 13.97 8.91 -21.88
CA HIS A 433 12.92 8.16 -22.56
C HIS A 433 13.45 6.93 -23.30
N HIS A 434 14.67 6.98 -23.82
CA HIS A 434 15.27 5.89 -24.60
C HIS A 434 16.68 5.53 -24.12
N PRO A 435 16.82 4.91 -22.94
CA PRO A 435 18.12 4.61 -22.33
C PRO A 435 18.95 3.58 -23.10
N THR A 436 18.29 2.70 -23.85
CA THR A 436 18.92 1.58 -24.58
C THR A 436 19.45 2.00 -25.96
N ASN A 437 19.09 3.19 -26.45
CA ASN A 437 19.53 3.66 -27.77
C ASN A 437 21.02 3.98 -27.74
N ARG A 438 21.78 3.39 -28.68
CA ARG A 438 23.23 3.58 -28.83
C ARG A 438 23.59 4.30 -30.12
N GLY A 439 24.70 5.03 -30.11
CA GLY A 439 25.30 5.67 -31.29
C GLY A 439 24.29 6.37 -32.21
N HIS A 440 24.09 5.80 -33.41
CA HIS A 440 23.23 6.38 -34.45
C HIS A 440 21.75 6.45 -34.04
N GLN A 441 21.22 5.46 -33.29
CA GLN A 441 19.83 5.49 -32.82
C GLN A 441 19.59 6.63 -31.83
N ARG A 442 20.53 6.87 -30.90
CA ARG A 442 20.46 8.00 -29.96
C ARG A 442 20.51 9.33 -30.70
N SER A 443 21.36 9.42 -31.72
CA SER A 443 21.49 10.61 -32.57
C SER A 443 20.19 10.89 -33.34
N GLN A 444 19.54 9.85 -33.86
CA GLN A 444 18.25 9.95 -34.54
C GLN A 444 17.15 10.45 -33.59
N GLN A 445 17.03 9.88 -32.38
CA GLN A 445 16.02 10.34 -31.43
C GLN A 445 16.30 11.76 -30.92
N THR A 446 17.56 12.14 -30.76
CA THR A 446 17.92 13.51 -30.39
C THR A 446 17.54 14.49 -31.52
N ALA A 447 17.65 14.06 -32.79
CA ALA A 447 17.20 14.86 -33.93
C ALA A 447 15.67 15.04 -33.94
N VAL A 448 14.91 13.97 -33.66
CA VAL A 448 13.44 14.03 -33.50
C VAL A 448 13.06 14.97 -32.35
N ALA A 449 13.75 14.87 -31.21
CA ALA A 449 13.54 15.76 -30.07
C ALA A 449 13.81 17.24 -30.43
N ARG A 450 14.86 17.50 -31.22
CA ARG A 450 15.21 18.84 -31.72
C ARG A 450 14.17 19.39 -32.69
N GLU A 451 13.66 18.55 -33.59
CA GLU A 451 12.59 18.91 -34.52
C GLU A 451 11.30 19.28 -33.75
N ALA A 452 10.88 18.42 -32.82
CA ALA A 452 9.74 18.65 -31.96
C ALA A 452 9.88 19.97 -31.18
N TRP A 453 11.03 20.18 -30.53
CA TRP A 453 11.31 21.41 -29.79
C TRP A 453 11.25 22.66 -30.68
N THR A 454 11.76 22.59 -31.91
CA THR A 454 11.72 23.69 -32.87
C THR A 454 10.28 24.05 -33.25
N HIS A 455 9.46 23.05 -33.57
CA HIS A 455 8.05 23.26 -33.88
C HIS A 455 7.26 23.80 -32.70
N LEU A 456 7.51 23.30 -31.48
CA LEU A 456 6.89 23.81 -30.26
C LEU A 456 7.28 25.26 -30.00
N ARG A 457 8.56 25.62 -30.10
CA ARG A 457 8.99 27.01 -29.95
C ARG A 457 8.29 27.93 -30.94
N MET A 458 8.23 27.55 -32.21
CA MET A 458 7.52 28.35 -33.21
C MET A 458 6.04 28.49 -32.86
N LEU A 459 5.39 27.41 -32.43
CA LEU A 459 3.97 27.39 -32.09
C LEU A 459 3.62 28.25 -30.86
N PHE A 460 4.48 28.31 -29.85
CA PHE A 460 4.24 29.11 -28.63
C PHE A 460 4.82 30.54 -28.69
N LEU A 461 5.78 30.82 -29.58
CA LEU A 461 6.38 32.16 -29.74
C LEU A 461 5.69 33.00 -30.83
N THR A 462 5.14 32.39 -31.88
CA THR A 462 4.47 33.13 -32.97
C THR A 462 2.97 33.25 -32.73
N ARG A 463 2.41 34.44 -32.99
CA ARG A 463 0.97 34.71 -32.86
C ARG A 463 0.45 35.28 -34.18
N PRO A 464 -0.54 34.65 -34.83
CA PRO A 464 -1.23 33.40 -34.47
C PRO A 464 -0.36 32.13 -34.66
N PRO A 465 -0.67 31.01 -33.99
CA PRO A 465 0.09 29.76 -34.11
C PRO A 465 -0.01 29.18 -35.54
N PRO A 466 1.12 28.91 -36.22
CA PRO A 466 1.10 28.47 -37.61
C PRO A 466 0.56 27.03 -37.74
N PRO A 467 -0.43 26.77 -38.62
CA PRO A 467 -1.05 25.45 -38.78
C PRO A 467 -0.05 24.34 -39.10
N ARG A 468 1.00 24.65 -39.86
CA ARG A 468 2.07 23.71 -40.24
C ARG A 468 2.82 23.12 -39.05
N HIS A 469 3.00 23.90 -37.98
CA HIS A 469 3.72 23.43 -36.79
C HIS A 469 2.78 22.62 -35.89
N LEU A 470 1.48 22.94 -35.90
CA LEU A 470 0.46 22.14 -35.23
C LEU A 470 0.36 20.75 -35.85
N SER A 471 0.35 20.64 -37.19
CA SER A 471 0.30 19.35 -37.88
C SER A 471 1.57 18.52 -37.65
N ALA A 472 2.75 19.16 -37.69
CA ALA A 472 4.01 18.47 -37.45
C ALA A 472 4.09 17.89 -36.02
N VAL A 473 3.65 18.65 -35.00
CA VAL A 473 3.62 18.13 -33.62
C VAL A 473 2.65 16.96 -33.47
N LYS A 474 1.49 16.99 -34.16
CA LYS A 474 0.57 15.85 -34.16
C LYS A 474 1.19 14.61 -34.78
N GLU A 475 1.84 14.75 -35.93
CA GLU A 475 2.51 13.64 -36.61
C GLU A 475 3.61 13.02 -35.74
N LEU A 476 4.38 13.86 -35.05
CA LEU A 476 5.41 13.42 -34.10
C LEU A 476 4.84 12.73 -32.86
N LEU A 477 3.65 13.13 -32.38
CA LEU A 477 2.95 12.45 -31.29
C LEU A 477 2.31 11.13 -31.73
N SER A 478 1.88 11.02 -32.99
CA SER A 478 1.38 9.78 -33.58
C SER A 478 2.50 8.79 -33.94
N SER A 479 3.76 9.24 -33.96
CA SER A 479 4.93 8.37 -34.14
C SER A 479 5.21 7.54 -32.88
N SER A 480 5.21 6.22 -33.01
CA SER A 480 5.45 5.29 -31.89
C SER A 480 6.86 5.37 -31.30
N LEU A 481 7.83 5.91 -32.03
CA LEU A 481 9.25 5.89 -31.64
C LEU A 481 9.62 6.94 -30.57
N SER A 482 8.81 7.98 -30.35
CA SER A 482 9.12 9.07 -29.40
C SER A 482 7.89 9.82 -28.86
N ALA A 483 6.69 9.25 -28.97
CA ALA A 483 5.44 9.93 -28.56
C ALA A 483 5.51 10.49 -27.13
N ASN A 484 6.01 9.71 -26.16
CA ASN A 484 6.12 10.13 -24.76
C ASN A 484 7.15 11.25 -24.54
N LEU A 485 8.24 11.27 -25.32
CA LEU A 485 9.23 12.35 -25.30
C LEU A 485 8.61 13.65 -25.83
N VAL A 486 7.95 13.59 -26.98
CA VAL A 486 7.29 14.74 -27.61
C VAL A 486 6.16 15.25 -26.74
N LEU A 487 5.39 14.36 -26.11
CA LEU A 487 4.34 14.70 -25.16
C LEU A 487 4.90 15.38 -23.92
N HIS A 488 6.03 14.90 -23.38
CA HIS A 488 6.68 15.51 -22.24
C HIS A 488 7.15 16.93 -22.55
N LEU A 489 7.77 17.15 -23.72
CA LEU A 489 8.14 18.49 -24.19
C LEU A 489 6.90 19.38 -24.36
N PHE A 490 5.88 18.91 -25.08
CA PHE A 490 4.65 19.64 -25.34
C PHE A 490 4.00 20.15 -24.04
N LEU A 491 3.87 19.29 -23.03
CA LEU A 491 3.25 19.67 -21.76
C LEU A 491 4.07 20.67 -20.94
N ASN A 492 5.40 20.61 -21.01
CA ASN A 492 6.23 21.64 -20.40
C ASN A 492 6.04 23.00 -21.10
N PHE A 493 5.91 23.03 -22.43
CA PHE A 493 5.58 24.26 -23.16
C PHE A 493 4.19 24.80 -22.81
N THR A 494 3.18 23.94 -22.66
CA THR A 494 1.83 24.40 -22.25
C THR A 494 1.83 24.97 -20.83
N VAL A 495 2.57 24.35 -19.90
CA VAL A 495 2.64 24.79 -18.50
C VAL A 495 3.48 26.06 -18.32
N PHE A 496 4.69 26.11 -18.87
CA PHE A 496 5.68 27.16 -18.55
C PHE A 496 5.76 28.32 -19.55
N SER A 497 5.08 28.27 -20.69
CA SER A 497 5.12 29.37 -21.67
C SER A 497 4.51 30.68 -21.14
N HIS A 498 4.85 31.83 -21.73
CA HIS A 498 4.27 33.12 -21.35
C HIS A 498 2.95 33.47 -22.09
N GLY A 499 2.37 32.52 -22.85
CA GLY A 499 1.13 32.73 -23.60
C GLY A 499 -0.12 32.88 -22.72
N PRO A 500 -1.22 33.47 -23.24
CA PRO A 500 -2.51 33.46 -22.54
C PRO A 500 -3.10 32.05 -22.48
N VAL A 501 -3.77 31.71 -21.38
CA VAL A 501 -4.28 30.35 -21.10
C VAL A 501 -5.26 29.87 -22.17
N SER A 502 -6.11 30.75 -22.71
CA SER A 502 -7.10 30.43 -23.76
C SER A 502 -6.47 29.86 -25.04
N ILE A 503 -5.35 30.44 -25.49
CA ILE A 503 -4.64 29.97 -26.68
C ILE A 503 -3.97 28.62 -26.40
N ILE A 504 -3.43 28.44 -25.19
CA ILE A 504 -2.78 27.19 -24.77
C ILE A 504 -3.79 26.05 -24.68
N THR A 505 -4.98 26.30 -24.13
CA THR A 505 -6.05 25.31 -24.07
C THR A 505 -6.57 24.95 -25.46
N GLU A 506 -6.68 25.92 -26.38
CA GLU A 506 -7.06 25.66 -27.78
C GLU A 506 -6.02 24.80 -28.50
N ILE A 507 -4.73 25.10 -28.32
CA ILE A 507 -3.63 24.29 -28.85
C ILE A 507 -3.70 22.87 -28.27
N THR A 508 -3.93 22.75 -26.97
CA THR A 508 -3.97 21.46 -26.26
C THR A 508 -5.13 20.59 -26.74
N ASP A 509 -6.33 21.15 -26.89
CA ASP A 509 -7.49 20.44 -27.43
C ASP A 509 -7.27 20.00 -28.88
N LYS A 510 -6.64 20.87 -29.69
CA LYS A 510 -6.31 20.53 -31.07
C LYS A 510 -5.25 19.44 -31.16
N VAL A 511 -4.21 19.44 -30.32
CA VAL A 511 -3.07 18.50 -30.38
C VAL A 511 -3.41 17.15 -29.73
N LEU A 512 -4.06 17.15 -28.58
CA LEU A 512 -4.36 15.95 -27.81
C LEU A 512 -5.77 15.45 -28.13
N THR A 513 -5.94 14.79 -29.27
CA THR A 513 -7.26 14.26 -29.69
C THR A 513 -7.53 12.85 -29.20
N GLU A 514 -6.50 12.03 -29.02
CA GLU A 514 -6.62 10.62 -28.64
C GLU A 514 -6.73 10.41 -27.13
N ALA A 515 -7.67 9.57 -26.68
CA ALA A 515 -7.91 9.30 -25.27
C ALA A 515 -6.70 8.68 -24.53
N ALA A 516 -5.92 7.84 -25.22
CA ALA A 516 -4.71 7.24 -24.66
C ALA A 516 -3.63 8.31 -24.38
N VAL A 517 -3.41 9.24 -25.31
CA VAL A 517 -2.45 10.33 -25.17
C VAL A 517 -2.90 11.31 -24.08
N LYS A 518 -4.20 11.61 -23.99
CA LYS A 518 -4.78 12.41 -22.88
C LYS A 518 -4.51 11.78 -21.52
N ARG A 519 -4.66 10.45 -21.38
CA ARG A 519 -4.35 9.73 -20.13
C ARG A 519 -2.87 9.85 -19.76
N ASN A 520 -1.97 9.70 -20.73
CA ASN A 520 -0.53 9.87 -20.53
C ASN A 520 -0.18 11.32 -20.13
N ALA A 521 -0.86 12.29 -20.73
CA ALA A 521 -0.65 13.70 -20.43
C ALA A 521 -1.00 14.04 -18.97
N LEU A 522 -2.08 13.46 -18.45
CA LEU A 522 -2.48 13.67 -17.05
C LEU A 522 -1.43 13.16 -16.05
N TRP A 523 -0.73 12.04 -16.34
CA TRP A 523 0.36 11.54 -15.49
C TRP A 523 1.57 12.47 -15.49
N ILE A 524 1.95 13.02 -16.64
CA ILE A 524 3.04 13.98 -16.73
C ILE A 524 2.68 15.27 -15.97
N LEU A 525 1.45 15.77 -16.12
CA LEU A 525 0.97 16.94 -15.37
C LEU A 525 0.92 16.67 -13.86
N ALA A 526 0.55 15.46 -13.44
CA ALA A 526 0.58 15.07 -12.04
C ALA A 526 2.02 15.07 -11.48
N SER A 527 3.00 14.58 -12.24
CA SER A 527 4.42 14.62 -11.83
C SER A 527 4.94 16.06 -11.69
N ILE A 528 4.68 16.92 -12.70
CA ILE A 528 5.02 18.36 -12.65
C ILE A 528 4.41 19.03 -11.41
N ARG A 529 3.15 18.72 -11.10
CA ARG A 529 2.45 19.25 -9.92
C ARG A 529 3.11 18.82 -8.61
N CYS A 530 3.49 17.55 -8.48
CA CYS A 530 4.15 17.05 -7.27
C CYS A 530 5.50 17.76 -7.04
N ARG A 531 6.29 17.94 -8.12
CA ARG A 531 7.55 18.72 -8.06
C ARG A 531 7.31 20.16 -7.61
N LEU A 532 6.37 20.87 -8.25
CA LEU A 532 6.10 22.28 -7.95
C LEU A 532 5.59 22.49 -6.52
N ASN A 533 4.80 21.55 -5.99
CA ASN A 533 4.34 21.59 -4.60
C ASN A 533 5.49 21.42 -3.58
N SER A 534 6.55 20.71 -3.95
CA SER A 534 7.73 20.49 -3.11
C SER A 534 8.73 21.65 -3.15
N ALA A 535 8.68 22.51 -4.18
CA ALA A 535 9.54 23.67 -4.32
C ALA A 535 8.96 24.87 -3.55
N ALA A 536 9.79 25.54 -2.74
CA ALA A 536 9.36 26.68 -1.93
C ALA A 536 8.85 27.90 -2.76
N THR A 537 9.10 27.94 -4.06
CA THR A 537 8.68 29.02 -4.96
C THR A 537 7.32 28.73 -5.59
N ARG A 538 6.26 29.33 -5.05
CA ARG A 538 4.91 29.33 -5.65
C ARG A 538 4.83 30.35 -6.79
N ASP A 539 5.01 29.92 -8.05
CA ASP A 539 4.52 30.70 -9.19
C ASP A 539 3.01 30.42 -9.34
N ASP A 540 2.18 31.30 -8.77
CA ASP A 540 0.72 31.15 -8.76
C ASP A 540 0.13 31.03 -10.17
N ARG A 541 0.77 31.63 -11.18
CA ARG A 541 0.35 31.54 -12.59
C ARG A 541 0.52 30.12 -13.12
N VAL A 542 1.65 29.48 -12.83
CA VAL A 542 1.94 28.11 -13.27
C VAL A 542 0.97 27.13 -12.61
N HIS A 543 0.69 27.30 -11.31
CA HIS A 543 -0.26 26.46 -10.59
C HIS A 543 -1.70 26.61 -11.10
N SER A 544 -2.15 27.84 -11.33
CA SER A 544 -3.48 28.11 -11.91
C SER A 544 -3.63 27.50 -13.30
N ARG A 545 -2.57 27.57 -14.11
CA ARG A 545 -2.58 26.99 -15.46
C ARG A 545 -2.61 25.47 -15.44
N LEU A 546 -1.79 24.85 -14.59
CA LEU A 546 -1.75 23.41 -14.44
C LEU A 546 -3.12 22.86 -14.03
N ARG A 547 -3.83 23.54 -13.11
CA ARG A 547 -5.21 23.19 -12.74
C ARG A 547 -6.16 23.29 -13.93
N THR A 548 -6.11 24.38 -14.68
CA THR A 548 -6.98 24.59 -15.86
C THR A 548 -6.76 23.51 -16.94
N LEU A 549 -5.50 23.13 -17.18
CA LEU A 549 -5.16 22.06 -18.13
C LEU A 549 -5.65 20.68 -17.65
N GLN A 550 -5.52 20.38 -16.35
CA GLN A 550 -6.05 19.15 -15.77
C GLN A 550 -7.57 19.08 -15.91
N ASP A 551 -8.29 20.15 -15.57
CA ASP A 551 -9.75 20.20 -15.67
C ASP A 551 -10.22 20.02 -17.12
N THR A 552 -9.53 20.63 -18.08
CA THR A 552 -9.83 20.51 -19.52
C THR A 552 -9.67 19.07 -20.01
N LEU A 553 -8.61 18.38 -19.57
CA LEU A 553 -8.34 17.00 -19.98
C LEU A 553 -9.23 15.96 -19.30
N LEU A 554 -9.88 16.31 -18.18
CA LEU A 554 -10.81 15.43 -17.45
C LEU A 554 -12.27 15.56 -17.92
N GLN A 555 -12.64 16.69 -18.55
CA GLN A 555 -13.99 16.96 -19.04
C GLN A 555 -14.30 16.31 -20.41
N THR A 556 -13.29 15.74 -21.08
CA THR A 556 -13.39 15.02 -22.36
C THR A 556 -13.03 13.55 -22.20
#